data_AF-A0A3C0PNQ4-F1
#
_entry.id   AF-A0A3C0PNQ4-F1
#
_cell.length_a   1.000
_cell.length_b   1.000
_cell.length_c   1.000
_cell.angle_alpha   90.00
_cell.angle_beta   90.00
_cell.angle_gamma   90.00
#
_symmetry.space_group_name_H-M   'P 1'
#
loop_
_entity.id
_entity.type
_entity.pdbx_description
1 polymer ?
#
loop_
_entity_poly.entity_id
_entity_poly.type
_entity_poly.pdbx_seq_one_letter_code
_entity_poly.pdbx_strand_id
1 'polypeptide(L)'
;MPEAKLSLRGVTKSFGKQAILRCIDLDVAEGEMICLIGASGSGKSTLLRCINQLEPVDDGNVWLDELDISAPGLDLAPIRRRIGIVFQSFNLFPHMTAMDNVLLAPRRVLNEEVQGLRLRAE
;
A
#
# COMPACT_ATOMS: atom_id res chain seq x y z
N MET A 1 -14.58 20.87 0.19
CA MET A 1 -14.74 19.49 -0.32
C MET A 1 -13.84 18.62 0.54
N PRO A 2 -14.19 17.39 0.92
CA PRO A 2 -13.20 16.54 1.57
C PRO A 2 -12.08 16.28 0.54
N GLU A 3 -10.86 16.68 0.87
CA GLU A 3 -9.64 16.25 0.17
C GLU A 3 -9.59 14.73 0.24
N ALA A 4 -9.47 14.05 -0.90
CA ALA A 4 -9.36 12.59 -0.91
C ALA A 4 -8.03 12.20 -0.24
N LYS A 5 -8.07 11.24 0.69
CA LYS A 5 -6.87 10.71 1.35
C LYS A 5 -6.00 9.93 0.37
N LEU A 6 -6.64 9.18 -0.53
CA LEU A 6 -6.03 8.48 -1.64
C LEU A 6 -6.78 8.85 -2.92
N SER A 7 -6.06 9.23 -3.96
CA SER A 7 -6.64 9.56 -5.27
C SER A 7 -5.83 8.90 -6.38
N LEU A 8 -6.52 8.16 -7.25
CA LEU A 8 -5.98 7.60 -8.48
C LEU A 8 -6.54 8.40 -9.65
N ARG A 9 -5.67 8.79 -10.58
CA ARG A 9 -6.03 9.54 -11.78
C ARG A 9 -5.46 8.84 -13.01
N GLY A 10 -6.34 8.27 -13.82
CA GLY A 10 -6.00 7.63 -15.08
C GLY A 10 -5.01 6.45 -14.95
N VAL A 11 -4.99 5.74 -13.82
CA VAL A 11 -3.97 4.72 -13.56
C VAL A 11 -4.05 3.58 -14.58
N THR A 12 -2.93 3.31 -15.24
CA THR A 12 -2.80 2.19 -16.18
C THR A 12 -1.68 1.24 -15.77
N LYS A 13 -1.88 -0.05 -16.11
CA LYS A 13 -0.86 -1.08 -15.90
C LYS A 13 -1.02 -2.23 -16.85
N SER A 14 0.09 -2.63 -17.46
CA SER A 14 0.22 -3.77 -18.36
C SER A 14 1.36 -4.69 -17.91
N PHE A 15 1.22 -5.97 -18.21
CA PHE A 15 2.34 -6.92 -18.16
C PHE A 15 2.56 -7.48 -19.56
N GLY A 16 3.69 -7.10 -20.16
CA GLY A 16 3.95 -7.37 -21.58
C GLY A 16 2.87 -6.75 -22.47
N LYS A 17 2.14 -7.58 -23.21
CA LYS A 17 1.06 -7.13 -24.12
C LYS A 17 -0.32 -7.06 -23.45
N GLN A 18 -0.44 -7.51 -22.21
CA GLN A 18 -1.73 -7.63 -21.53
C GLN A 18 -2.00 -6.41 -20.66
N ALA A 19 -2.97 -5.59 -21.05
CA ALA A 19 -3.47 -4.48 -20.25
C ALA A 19 -4.36 -4.98 -19.11
N ILE A 20 -3.91 -4.76 -17.87
CA ILE A 20 -4.59 -5.17 -16.63
C ILE A 20 -5.43 -4.02 -16.06
N LEU A 21 -4.82 -2.85 -15.84
CA LEU A 21 -5.51 -1.64 -15.40
C LEU A 21 -5.65 -0.70 -16.58
N ARG A 22 -6.87 -0.23 -16.83
CA ARG A 22 -7.23 0.53 -18.04
C ARG A 22 -7.85 1.87 -17.64
N CYS A 23 -7.00 2.83 -17.29
CA CYS A 23 -7.38 4.20 -16.91
C CYS A 23 -8.33 4.20 -15.72
N ILE A 24 -7.83 3.77 -14.56
CA ILE A 24 -8.62 3.67 -13.32
C ILE A 24 -8.57 5.01 -12.58
N ASP A 25 -9.75 5.57 -12.31
CA ASP A 25 -9.96 6.68 -11.39
C ASP A 25 -10.64 6.17 -10.11
N LEU A 26 -10.14 6.60 -8.95
CA LEU A 26 -10.68 6.23 -7.65
C LEU A 26 -10.31 7.29 -6.62
N ASP A 27 -11.28 7.77 -5.85
CA ASP A 27 -11.06 8.58 -4.66
C ASP A 27 -11.47 7.82 -3.42
N VAL A 28 -10.66 7.92 -2.37
CA VAL A 28 -10.93 7.35 -1.05
C VAL A 28 -10.72 8.44 -0.02
N ALA A 29 -11.78 8.79 0.71
CA ALA A 29 -11.71 9.76 1.79
C ALA A 29 -11.05 9.16 3.04
N GLU A 30 -10.59 10.02 3.96
CA GLU A 30 -10.09 9.56 5.25
C GLU A 30 -11.20 8.88 6.06
N GLY A 31 -10.89 7.69 6.61
CA GLY A 31 -11.85 6.87 7.35
C GLY A 31 -12.84 6.08 6.47
N GLU A 32 -12.76 6.22 5.15
CA GLU A 32 -13.61 5.47 4.23
C GLU A 32 -13.18 4.00 4.12
N MET A 33 -14.18 3.11 4.11
CA MET A 33 -13.99 1.68 3.86
C MET A 33 -14.54 1.33 2.48
N ILE A 34 -13.67 0.88 1.59
CA ILE A 34 -14.04 0.46 0.23
C ILE A 34 -13.74 -1.03 0.06
N CYS A 35 -14.66 -1.74 -0.60
CA CYS A 35 -14.46 -3.12 -1.02
C CYS A 35 -14.36 -3.20 -2.55
N LEU A 36 -13.25 -3.74 -3.05
CA LEU A 36 -13.05 -3.97 -4.48
C LEU A 36 -13.40 -5.41 -4.83
N ILE A 37 -14.47 -5.60 -5.61
CA ILE A 37 -14.96 -6.91 -6.05
C ILE A 37 -14.85 -7.10 -7.57
N GLY A 38 -14.79 -8.34 -8.02
CA GLY A 38 -14.70 -8.66 -9.45
C GLY A 38 -14.10 -10.04 -9.71
N ALA A 39 -14.26 -10.55 -10.93
CA ALA A 39 -13.77 -11.87 -11.35
C ALA A 39 -12.25 -12.03 -11.13
N SER A 40 -11.76 -13.28 -11.11
CA SER A 40 -10.31 -13.53 -11.12
C SER A 40 -9.67 -12.88 -12.35
N GLY A 41 -8.49 -12.29 -12.20
CA GLY A 41 -7.79 -11.60 -13.28
C GLY A 41 -8.28 -10.19 -13.63
N SER A 42 -9.31 -9.66 -12.95
CA SER A 42 -9.81 -8.28 -13.15
C SER A 42 -8.86 -7.15 -12.73
N GLY A 43 -7.67 -7.48 -12.20
CA GLY A 43 -6.67 -6.47 -11.82
C GLY A 43 -6.75 -5.96 -10.39
N LYS A 44 -7.66 -6.47 -9.55
CA LYS A 44 -7.82 -6.01 -8.14
C LYS A 44 -6.53 -6.00 -7.33
N SER A 45 -5.83 -7.14 -7.29
CA SER A 45 -4.57 -7.26 -6.56
C SER A 45 -3.47 -6.41 -7.19
N THR A 46 -3.51 -6.20 -8.51
CA THR A 46 -2.60 -5.29 -9.22
C THR A 46 -2.84 -3.85 -8.78
N LEU A 47 -4.09 -3.40 -8.73
CA LEU A 47 -4.45 -2.07 -8.24
C LEU A 47 -3.98 -1.83 -6.81
N LEU A 48 -4.23 -2.77 -5.89
CA LEU A 48 -3.77 -2.67 -4.51
C LEU A 48 -2.23 -2.62 -4.40
N ARG A 49 -1.51 -3.35 -5.27
CA ARG A 49 -0.04 -3.30 -5.33
C ARG A 49 0.46 -1.98 -5.90
N CYS A 50 -0.22 -1.40 -6.88
CA CYS A 50 0.10 -0.06 -7.39
C CYS A 50 -0.10 1.02 -6.32
N ILE A 51 -1.18 0.94 -5.53
CA ILE A 51 -1.44 1.87 -4.43
C ILE A 51 -0.29 1.90 -3.42
N ASN A 52 0.25 0.74 -3.02
CA ASN A 52 1.39 0.67 -2.09
C ASN A 52 2.77 0.69 -2.78
N GLN A 53 2.82 1.02 -4.07
CA GLN A 53 4.07 1.06 -4.86
C GLN A 53 4.90 -0.24 -4.78
N LEU A 54 4.22 -1.39 -4.66
CA LEU A 54 4.84 -2.71 -4.86
C LEU A 54 4.94 -3.06 -6.34
N GLU A 55 4.12 -2.42 -7.17
CA GLU A 55 4.17 -2.47 -8.62
C GLU A 55 4.08 -1.03 -9.13
N PRO A 56 5.02 -0.53 -9.95
CA PRO A 56 4.91 0.80 -10.53
C PRO A 56 3.73 0.86 -11.50
N VAL A 57 3.08 2.01 -11.60
CA VAL A 57 2.12 2.30 -12.67
C VAL A 57 2.86 2.53 -13.99
N ASP A 58 2.21 2.24 -15.12
CA ASP A 58 2.78 2.54 -16.44
C ASP A 58 2.41 3.96 -16.90
N ASP A 59 1.24 4.45 -16.49
CA ASP A 59 0.76 5.81 -16.72
C ASP A 59 -0.29 6.20 -15.66
N GLY A 60 -0.60 7.49 -15.57
CA GLY A 60 -1.47 8.08 -14.55
C GLY A 60 -0.74 8.31 -13.23
N ASN A 61 -1.49 8.80 -12.24
CA ASN A 61 -0.93 9.22 -10.96
C ASN A 61 -1.66 8.57 -9.78
N VAL A 62 -0.91 8.25 -8.73
CA VAL A 62 -1.42 7.83 -7.43
C VAL A 62 -1.00 8.87 -6.40
N TRP A 63 -1.99 9.48 -5.75
CA TRP A 63 -1.82 10.53 -4.75
C TRP A 63 -2.18 10.01 -3.36
N LEU A 64 -1.34 10.29 -2.37
CA LEU A 64 -1.62 10.06 -0.95
C LEU A 64 -1.54 11.41 -0.23
N ASP A 65 -2.69 11.95 0.18
CA ASP A 65 -2.88 13.38 0.41
C ASP A 65 -2.40 14.18 -0.82
N GLU A 66 -1.59 15.21 -0.61
CA GLU A 66 -1.05 16.08 -1.68
C GLU A 66 0.21 15.53 -2.36
N LEU A 67 0.68 14.33 -1.98
CA LEU A 67 1.90 13.74 -2.53
C LEU A 67 1.59 12.74 -3.64
N ASP A 68 2.09 13.00 -4.85
CA ASP A 68 2.15 11.99 -5.91
C ASP A 68 3.21 10.93 -5.54
N ILE A 69 2.73 9.75 -5.14
CA ILE A 69 3.57 8.62 -4.72
C ILE A 69 4.01 7.74 -5.89
N SER A 70 3.51 8.01 -7.10
CA SER A 70 3.92 7.32 -8.34
C SER A 70 5.03 8.03 -9.11
N ALA A 71 5.46 9.20 -8.63
CA ALA A 71 6.54 9.96 -9.23
C ALA A 71 7.86 9.16 -9.29
N PRO A 72 8.57 9.13 -10.45
CA PRO A 72 9.85 8.45 -10.56
C PRO A 72 10.91 9.00 -9.60
N GLY A 73 11.72 8.10 -9.03
CA GLY A 73 12.86 8.47 -8.17
C GLY A 73 12.50 8.85 -6.73
N LEU A 74 11.24 8.67 -6.34
CA LEU A 74 10.77 8.94 -4.99
C LEU A 74 11.28 7.87 -3.99
N ASP A 75 11.66 8.29 -2.78
CA ASP A 75 11.95 7.34 -1.70
C ASP A 75 10.64 6.73 -1.18
N LEU A 76 10.45 5.44 -1.46
CA LEU A 76 9.26 4.69 -1.09
C LEU A 76 9.24 4.28 0.39
N ALA A 77 10.37 4.30 1.09
CA ALA A 77 10.44 3.90 2.49
C ALA A 77 9.52 4.71 3.42
N PRO A 78 9.51 6.06 3.39
CA PRO A 78 8.59 6.86 4.19
C PRO A 78 7.12 6.67 3.77
N ILE A 79 6.84 6.43 2.49
CA ILE A 79 5.47 6.24 1.98
C ILE A 79 4.89 4.91 2.48
N ARG A 80 5.66 3.82 2.38
CA ARG A 80 5.23 2.49 2.83
C ARG A 80 5.02 2.40 4.35
N ARG A 81 5.54 3.34 5.14
CA ARG A 81 5.20 3.46 6.57
C ARG A 81 3.77 3.96 6.79
N ARG A 82 3.19 4.64 5.80
CA ARG A 82 1.85 5.25 5.86
C ARG A 82 0.76 4.35 5.25
N ILE A 83 1.15 3.33 4.48
CA ILE A 83 0.24 2.39 3.82
C ILE A 83 0.54 0.97 4.30
N GLY A 84 -0.34 0.44 5.16
CA GLY A 84 -0.31 -0.96 5.55
C GLY A 84 -0.81 -1.87 4.44
N ILE A 85 -0.21 -3.06 4.29
CA ILE A 85 -0.69 -4.10 3.38
C ILE A 85 -0.76 -5.45 4.08
N VAL A 86 -1.87 -6.16 3.86
CA VAL A 86 -2.05 -7.54 4.28
C VAL A 86 -2.16 -8.39 3.03
N PHE A 87 -1.31 -9.41 2.93
CA PHE A 87 -1.25 -10.29 1.78
C PHE A 87 -2.24 -11.46 1.94
N GLN A 88 -2.72 -12.00 0.81
CA GLN A 88 -3.61 -13.16 0.78
C GLN A 88 -2.96 -14.42 1.38
N SER A 89 -1.67 -14.62 1.14
CA SER A 89 -0.86 -15.64 1.79
C SER A 89 -0.05 -15.01 2.90
N PHE A 90 0.07 -15.68 4.05
CA PHE A 90 0.78 -15.15 5.20
C PHE A 90 2.26 -14.95 4.89
N ASN A 91 2.69 -13.68 4.82
CA ASN A 91 4.09 -13.28 4.65
C ASN A 91 4.76 -13.03 6.02
N LEU A 92 4.61 -13.98 6.95
CA LEU A 92 5.26 -13.93 8.26
C LEU A 92 6.72 -14.38 8.16
N PHE A 93 7.56 -13.90 9.08
CA PHE A 93 8.91 -14.43 9.28
C PHE A 93 8.82 -15.72 10.11
N PRO A 94 9.03 -16.91 9.50
CA PRO A 94 8.70 -18.19 10.13
C PRO A 94 9.67 -18.57 11.26
N HIS A 95 10.83 -17.92 11.31
CA HIS A 95 11.86 -18.11 12.32
C HIS A 95 11.70 -17.15 13.52
N MET A 96 10.61 -16.39 13.56
CA MET A 96 10.31 -15.40 14.61
C MET A 96 9.03 -15.77 15.35
N THR A 97 8.94 -15.38 16.62
CA THR A 97 7.67 -15.47 17.37
C THR A 97 6.63 -14.50 16.81
N ALA A 98 5.36 -14.66 17.21
CA ALA A 98 4.32 -13.69 16.86
C ALA A 98 4.66 -12.27 17.33
N MET A 99 5.17 -12.15 18.57
CA MET A 99 5.61 -10.88 19.14
C MET A 99 6.78 -10.28 18.33
N ASP A 100 7.78 -11.08 17.97
CA ASP A 100 8.92 -10.58 17.21
C ASP A 100 8.53 -10.14 15.79
N ASN A 101 7.59 -10.83 15.15
CA ASN A 101 7.05 -10.41 13.85
C ASN A 101 6.43 -9.01 13.92
N VAL A 102 5.59 -8.75 14.93
CA VAL A 102 4.93 -7.45 15.12
C VAL A 102 5.93 -6.35 15.49
N LEU A 103 6.90 -6.66 16.36
CA LEU A 103 7.88 -5.67 16.84
C LEU A 103 9.03 -5.38 15.86
N LEU A 104 9.21 -6.18 14.81
CA LEU A 104 10.33 -6.03 13.88
C LEU A 104 10.35 -4.65 13.21
N ALA A 105 9.23 -4.22 12.62
CA ALA A 105 9.16 -2.96 11.89
C ALA A 105 9.30 -1.73 12.82
N PRO A 106 8.58 -1.61 13.95
CA PRO A 106 8.79 -0.51 14.89
C PRO A 106 10.24 -0.38 15.37
N ARG A 107 10.91 -1.50 15.68
CA ARG A 107 12.32 -1.47 16.13
C ARG A 107 13.30 -1.07 15.02
N ARG A 108 13.17 -1.65 13.82
CA ARG A 108 14.16 -1.48 12.75
C ARG A 108 13.94 -0.25 11.88
N VAL A 109 12.69 0.19 11.76
CA VAL A 109 12.29 1.26 10.84
C VAL A 109 11.99 2.57 11.58
N LEU A 110 11.40 2.47 12.77
CA LEU A 110 11.05 3.64 13.60
C LEU A 110 12.02 3.86 14.77
N ASN A 111 12.97 2.94 15.01
CA ASN A 111 13.92 2.96 16.11
C ASN A 111 13.26 3.06 17.50
N GLU A 112 12.08 2.45 17.66
CA GLU A 112 11.37 2.44 18.95
C GLU A 112 11.97 1.42 19.93
N GLU A 113 12.07 1.79 21.20
CA GLU A 113 12.57 0.91 22.26
C GLU A 113 11.58 -0.20 22.64
N VAL A 114 12.14 -1.38 22.94
CA VAL A 114 11.38 -2.60 23.25
C VAL A 114 10.47 -2.45 24.46
N GLN A 115 10.92 -1.76 25.51
CA GLN A 115 10.16 -1.59 26.74
C GLN A 115 8.88 -0.77 26.50
N GLY A 116 8.97 0.32 25.72
CA GLY A 116 7.81 1.15 25.37
C GLY A 116 6.79 0.44 24.48
N LEU A 117 7.24 -0.47 23.61
CA LEU A 117 6.37 -1.22 22.71
C LEU A 117 5.54 -2.30 23.42
N ARG A 118 6.11 -2.97 24.43
CA ARG A 118 5.39 -4.02 25.19
C ARG A 118 4.23 -3.46 26.00
N LEU A 119 4.34 -2.22 26.49
CA LEU A 119 3.29 -1.54 27.25
C LEU A 119 2.07 -1.11 26.42
N ARG A 120 2.17 -1.05 25.08
CA ARG A 120 1.07 -0.67 24.17
C ARG A 120 0.29 -1.86 23.61
N ALA A 121 0.81 -3.07 23.77
CA ALA A 121 0.24 -4.29 23.22
C ALA A 121 -0.68 -5.03 24.23
N GLU A 122 -0.77 -4.51 25.45
CA GLU A 122 -1.73 -4.90 26.50
C GLU A 122 -2.92 -3.95 26.49
#